data_AF-A0A9E3Y3Y7-F1
#
_entry.id   AF-A0A9E3Y3Y7-F1
#
_cell.length_a   1.000
_cell.length_b   1.000
_cell.length_c   1.000
_cell.angle_alpha   90.00
_cell.angle_beta   90.00
_cell.angle_gamma   90.00
#
_symmetry.space_group_name_H-M   'P 1'
#
loop_
_entity.id
_entity.type
_entity.pdbx_description
1 polymer ?
#
loop_
_entity_poly.entity_id
_entity_poly.type
_entity_poly.pdbx_seq_one_letter_code
_entity_poly.pdbx_strand_id
1 'polypeptide(L)'
;MPTATATATKSAEKATDGLQRLVAGLQENETAALDAVKRFVDSVNDAFPDLGEDGPRGKIIDAAFAMTQQVIDASNRLAISLIDVTENSVENIGKSAS
;
A
#
# COMPACT_ATOMS: atom_id res chain seq x y z
N MET A 1 8.68 40.87 -2.95
CA MET A 1 8.86 39.54 -2.34
C MET A 1 8.01 38.41 -2.98
N PRO A 2 7.88 38.30 -4.32
CA PRO A 2 7.08 37.22 -4.93
C PRO A 2 7.76 35.83 -4.96
N THR A 3 9.06 35.77 -4.68
CA THR A 3 9.89 34.58 -4.90
C THR A 3 9.66 33.47 -3.86
N ALA A 4 9.31 33.81 -2.62
CA ALA A 4 9.12 32.83 -1.54
C ALA A 4 7.82 32.02 -1.73
N THR A 5 6.72 32.69 -2.05
CA THR A 5 5.41 32.06 -2.28
C THR A 5 5.43 31.11 -3.47
N ALA A 6 6.03 31.52 -4.60
CA ALA A 6 6.14 30.67 -5.78
C ALA A 6 7.00 29.41 -5.55
N THR A 7 8.01 29.51 -4.68
CA THR A 7 8.89 28.38 -4.33
C THR A 7 8.21 27.39 -3.37
N ALA A 8 7.37 27.90 -2.46
CA ALA A 8 6.56 27.09 -1.56
C ALA A 8 5.50 26.27 -2.32
N THR A 9 4.77 26.89 -3.26
CA THR A 9 3.76 26.20 -4.08
C THR A 9 4.37 25.07 -4.92
N LYS A 10 5.51 25.33 -5.57
CA LYS A 10 6.23 24.32 -6.38
C LYS A 10 6.75 23.15 -5.55
N SER A 11 7.07 23.38 -4.27
CA SER A 11 7.50 22.33 -3.35
C SER A 11 6.34 21.46 -2.88
N ALA A 12 5.17 22.07 -2.64
CA ALA A 12 3.93 21.35 -2.33
C ALA A 12 3.46 20.49 -3.52
N GLU A 13 3.50 21.01 -4.74
CA GLU A 13 3.17 20.25 -5.96
C GLU A 13 4.06 19.02 -6.13
N LYS A 14 5.38 19.16 -5.95
CA LYS A 14 6.30 18.02 -5.99
C LYS A 14 6.05 16.97 -4.91
N ALA A 15 5.65 17.39 -3.72
CA ALA A 15 5.30 16.48 -2.63
C ALA A 15 4.04 15.67 -2.97
N THR A 16 3.02 16.34 -3.50
CA THR A 16 1.78 15.70 -3.96
C THR A 16 2.02 14.73 -5.11
N ASP A 17 2.83 15.10 -6.11
CA ASP A 17 3.20 14.22 -7.23
C ASP A 17 3.96 12.97 -6.75
N GLY A 18 4.87 13.15 -5.79
CA GLY A 18 5.62 12.04 -5.17
C GLY A 18 4.70 11.08 -4.42
N LEU A 19 3.74 11.62 -3.66
CA LEU A 19 2.73 10.84 -2.95
C LEU A 19 1.84 10.06 -3.91
N GLN A 20 1.35 10.69 -4.99
CA GLN A 20 0.52 10.01 -5.99
C GLN A 20 1.26 8.84 -6.65
N ARG A 21 2.55 9.01 -6.97
CA ARG A 21 3.38 7.91 -7.51
C ARG A 21 3.58 6.79 -6.50
N LEU A 22 3.77 7.13 -5.22
CA LEU A 22 3.92 6.15 -4.16
C LEU A 22 2.64 5.34 -3.95
N VAL A 23 1.48 6.01 -3.92
CA VAL A 23 0.17 5.35 -3.82
C VAL A 23 -0.08 4.45 -5.04
N ALA A 24 0.21 4.93 -6.25
CA ALA A 24 0.10 4.11 -7.47
C ALA A 24 1.01 2.87 -7.41
N GLY A 25 2.25 3.04 -6.94
CA GLY A 25 3.18 1.92 -6.76
C GLY A 25 2.72 0.92 -5.69
N LEU A 26 2.07 1.37 -4.62
CA LEU A 26 1.47 0.48 -3.62
C LEU A 26 0.32 -0.33 -4.20
N GLN A 27 -0.56 0.29 -5.00
CA GLN A 27 -1.66 -0.41 -5.68
C GLN A 27 -1.16 -1.47 -6.67
N GLU A 28 -0.12 -1.16 -7.44
CA GLU A 28 0.54 -2.14 -8.32
C GLU A 28 1.12 -3.30 -7.52
N ASN A 29 1.77 -3.01 -6.38
CA ASN A 29 2.37 -4.02 -5.52
C ASN A 29 1.33 -4.89 -4.82
N GLU A 30 0.18 -4.34 -4.41
CA GLU A 30 -0.97 -5.10 -3.88
C GLU A 30 -1.53 -6.05 -4.94
N THR A 31 -1.65 -5.59 -6.19
CA THR A 31 -2.08 -6.44 -7.30
C THR A 31 -1.11 -7.60 -7.53
N ALA A 32 0.20 -7.32 -7.52
CA ALA A 32 1.24 -8.33 -7.65
C ALA A 32 1.22 -9.33 -6.47
N ALA A 33 0.99 -8.85 -5.24
CA ALA A 33 0.86 -9.69 -4.07
C ALA A 33 -0.36 -10.63 -4.15
N LEU A 34 -1.53 -10.12 -4.57
CA LEU A 34 -2.72 -10.94 -4.77
C LEU A 34 -2.51 -12.02 -5.84
N ASP A 35 -1.84 -11.69 -6.94
CA ASP A 35 -1.51 -12.67 -7.98
C ASP A 35 -0.47 -13.71 -7.52
N ALA A 36 0.47 -13.33 -6.67
CA ALA A 36 1.39 -14.28 -6.05
C ALA A 36 0.65 -15.26 -5.13
N VAL A 37 -0.35 -14.78 -4.38
CA VAL A 37 -1.18 -15.60 -3.49
C VAL A 37 -2.04 -16.58 -4.27
N LYS A 38 -2.66 -16.15 -5.38
CA LYS A 38 -3.40 -17.06 -6.27
C LYS A 38 -2.50 -18.19 -6.78
N ARG A 39 -1.32 -17.86 -7.31
CA ARG A 39 -0.34 -18.86 -7.78
C ARG A 39 0.12 -19.81 -6.67
N PHE A 40 0.26 -19.30 -5.45
CA PHE A 40 0.57 -20.13 -4.28
C PHE A 40 -0.57 -21.11 -3.98
N VAL A 41 -1.83 -20.63 -3.94
CA VAL A 41 -3.00 -21.48 -3.72
C VAL A 41 -3.12 -22.55 -4.80
N ASP A 42 -2.91 -22.20 -6.07
CA ASP A 42 -2.89 -23.15 -7.19
C ASP A 42 -1.80 -24.22 -6.98
N SER A 43 -0.59 -23.80 -6.59
CA SER A 43 0.52 -24.73 -6.30
C SER A 43 0.22 -25.65 -5.12
N VAL A 44 -0.47 -25.15 -4.09
CA VAL A 44 -0.89 -25.96 -2.93
C VAL A 44 -1.98 -26.94 -3.31
N ASN A 45 -2.93 -26.54 -4.17
CA ASN A 45 -3.95 -27.43 -4.69
C ASN A 45 -3.36 -28.55 -5.56
N ASP A 46 -2.33 -28.26 -6.34
CA ASP A 46 -1.64 -29.26 -7.17
C ASP A 46 -0.75 -30.21 -6.35
N ALA A 47 -0.09 -29.70 -5.30
CA ALA A 47 0.87 -30.46 -4.51
C ALA A 47 0.23 -31.29 -3.37
N PHE A 48 -0.91 -30.86 -2.83
CA PHE A 48 -1.54 -31.50 -1.67
C PHE A 48 -2.85 -32.19 -2.05
N PRO A 49 -3.04 -33.46 -1.66
CA PRO A 49 -4.30 -34.16 -1.91
C PRO A 49 -5.46 -33.50 -1.16
N ASP A 50 -6.64 -33.55 -1.77
CA ASP A 50 -7.88 -33.13 -1.11
C ASP A 50 -8.25 -34.13 -0.02
N LEU A 51 -8.10 -33.71 1.24
CA LEU A 51 -8.47 -34.51 2.41
C LEU A 51 -9.69 -33.90 3.15
N GLY A 52 -10.42 -32.98 2.51
CA GLY A 52 -11.50 -32.19 3.12
C GLY A 52 -11.03 -30.84 3.68
N GLU A 53 -11.98 -30.01 4.13
CA GLU A 53 -11.74 -28.63 4.61
C GLU A 53 -10.73 -28.55 5.77
N ASP A 54 -10.78 -29.49 6.73
CA ASP A 54 -9.84 -29.52 7.87
C ASP A 54 -8.45 -30.11 7.54
N GLY A 55 -8.23 -30.46 6.28
CA GLY A 55 -6.99 -31.03 5.78
C GLY A 55 -5.81 -30.05 5.76
N PRO A 56 -4.57 -30.55 5.62
CA PRO A 56 -3.36 -29.71 5.55
C PRO A 56 -3.45 -28.64 4.45
N ARG A 57 -4.10 -28.97 3.33
CA ARG A 57 -4.34 -28.06 2.20
C ARG A 57 -5.12 -26.81 2.63
N GLY A 58 -6.26 -26.99 3.31
CA GLY A 58 -7.09 -25.87 3.79
C GLY A 58 -6.32 -24.96 4.75
N LYS A 59 -5.64 -25.55 5.75
CA LYS A 59 -4.85 -24.80 6.73
C LYS A 59 -3.72 -23.97 6.12
N ILE A 60 -3.05 -24.49 5.09
CA ILE A 60 -1.98 -23.78 4.38
C ILE A 60 -2.55 -22.61 3.59
N ILE A 61 -3.67 -22.84 2.89
CA ILE A 61 -4.37 -21.80 2.13
C ILE A 61 -4.86 -20.68 3.07
N ASP A 62 -5.51 -21.04 4.18
CA ASP A 62 -6.00 -20.09 5.19
C ASP A 62 -4.86 -19.25 5.79
N ALA A 63 -3.73 -19.89 6.12
CA ALA A 63 -2.55 -19.20 6.63
C ALA A 63 -1.99 -18.20 5.60
N ALA A 64 -1.93 -18.58 4.32
CA ALA A 64 -1.48 -17.68 3.26
C ALA A 64 -2.43 -16.49 3.06
N PHE A 65 -3.74 -16.71 3.13
CA PHE A 65 -4.71 -15.61 3.11
C PHE A 65 -4.57 -14.70 4.31
N ALA A 66 -4.43 -15.25 5.53
CA ALA A 66 -4.23 -14.47 6.74
C ALA A 66 -2.96 -13.60 6.68
N MET A 67 -1.84 -14.17 6.19
CA MET A 67 -0.60 -13.42 5.99
C MET A 67 -0.78 -12.30 4.96
N THR A 68 -1.47 -12.58 3.86
CA THR A 68 -1.74 -11.57 2.81
C THR A 68 -2.58 -10.42 3.35
N GLN A 69 -3.62 -10.73 4.12
CA GLN A 69 -4.48 -9.73 4.74
C GLN A 69 -3.67 -8.84 5.70
N GLN A 70 -2.76 -9.41 6.49
CA GLN A 70 -1.86 -8.62 7.35
C GLN A 70 -0.96 -7.67 6.55
N VAL A 71 -0.45 -8.12 5.39
CA VAL A 71 0.39 -7.28 4.51
C VAL A 71 -0.43 -6.14 3.91
N ILE A 72 -1.64 -6.42 3.41
CA ILE A 72 -2.55 -5.40 2.86
C ILE A 72 -2.92 -4.37 3.95
N ASP A 73 -3.26 -4.83 5.15
CA ASP A 73 -3.59 -3.93 6.27
C ASP A 73 -2.41 -3.04 6.66
N ALA A 74 -1.18 -3.57 6.67
CA ALA A 74 0.02 -2.80 6.93
C ALA A 74 0.30 -1.77 5.82
N SER A 75 0.13 -2.16 4.55
CA SER A 75 0.25 -1.27 3.37
C SER A 75 -0.73 -0.10 3.45
N ASN A 76 -2.01 -0.39 3.73
CA ASN A 76 -3.06 0.62 3.87
C ASN A 76 -2.77 1.61 5.01
N ARG A 77 -2.32 1.12 6.17
CA ARG A 77 -1.94 1.99 7.30
C ARG A 77 -0.77 2.90 6.94
N LEU A 78 0.23 2.38 6.22
CA LEU A 78 1.35 3.17 5.74
C LEU A 78 0.86 4.27 4.79
N ALA A 79 0.01 3.92 3.82
CA ALA A 79 -0.55 4.85 2.85
C ALA A 79 -1.31 6.01 3.53
N ILE A 80 -2.19 5.69 4.50
CA ILE A 80 -2.92 6.70 5.28
C ILE A 80 -1.95 7.60 6.05
N SER A 81 -0.98 7.02 6.75
CA SER A 81 0.01 7.80 7.51
C SER A 81 0.84 8.73 6.62
N LEU A 82 1.14 8.32 5.38
CA LEU A 82 1.86 9.15 4.41
C LEU A 82 1.00 10.31 3.89
N ILE A 83 -0.29 10.08 3.67
CA ILE A 83 -1.24 11.13 3.31
C ILE A 83 -1.31 12.16 4.45
N ASP A 84 -1.54 11.72 5.69
CA ASP A 84 -1.62 12.60 6.85
C ASP A 84 -0.35 13.47 7.03
N VAL A 85 0.84 12.86 6.92
CA VAL A 85 2.11 13.60 7.02
C VAL A 85 2.26 14.62 5.89
N THR A 86 1.82 14.29 4.68
CA THR A 86 1.91 15.18 3.53
C THR A 86 0.93 16.34 3.66
N GLU A 87 -0.32 16.09 4.04
CA GLU A 87 -1.33 17.12 4.28
C GLU A 87 -0.88 18.10 5.37
N ASN A 88 -0.41 17.59 6.51
CA ASN A 88 0.13 18.41 7.59
C ASN A 88 1.35 19.25 7.17
N SER A 89 2.20 18.69 6.30
CA SER A 89 3.38 19.40 5.79
C SER A 89 2.97 20.52 4.83
N VAL A 90 2.01 20.27 3.94
CA VAL A 90 1.47 21.27 3.00
C VAL A 90 0.72 22.39 3.75
N GLU A 91 -0.09 22.06 4.75
CA GLU A 91 -0.79 23.04 5.58
C GLU A 91 0.19 23.96 6.32
N ASN A 92 1.23 23.39 6.94
CA ASN A 92 2.26 24.17 7.63
C ASN A 92 3.03 25.09 6.68
N ILE A 93 3.33 24.66 5.45
CA ILE A 93 3.94 25.50 4.42
C ILE A 93 3.02 26.68 4.09
N GLY A 94 1.73 26.43 3.86
CA GLY A 94 0.75 27.49 3.58
C GLY A 94 0.63 28.50 4.71
N LYS A 95 0.62 28.03 5.97
CA LYS A 95 0.55 28.87 7.16
C LYS A 95 1.82 29.69 7.40
N SER A 96 2.99 29.16 7.05
CA SER A 96 4.26 29.89 7.15
C SER A 96 4.49 30.93 6.03
N ALA A 97 3.65 30.93 4.99
CA ALA A 97 3.71 31.85 3.87
C ALA A 97 2.67 32.98 3.90
N SER A 98 1.75 32.97 4.88
CA SER A 98 0.79 34.06 5.19
C SER A 98 1.28 34.93 6.35
#